data_AF-A0A7X7PMG7-F1
#
_entry.id   AF-A0A7X7PMG7-F1
#
_cell.length_a   1.000
_cell.length_b   1.000
_cell.length_c   1.000
_cell.angle_alpha   90.00
_cell.angle_beta   90.00
_cell.angle_gamma   90.00
#
_symmetry.space_group_name_H-M   'P 1'
#
loop_
_entity.id
_entity.type
_entity.pdbx_description
1 polymer ?
#
loop_
_entity_poly.entity_id
_entity_poly.type
_entity_poly.pdbx_seq_one_letter_code
_entity_poly.pdbx_strand_id
1 'polypeptide(L)' 'MQGLTEIRWHGRGGQGAVTAAKMTAELALGQGKFFQAFPEYGPERSGAPIVAFTRVSDQPIQVYSGIEH' A
#
# COMPACT_ATOMS: atom_id res chain seq x y z
N MET A 1 -7.69 15.88 6.79
CA MET A 1 -8.35 14.90 5.90
C MET A 1 -9.13 13.93 6.78
N GLN A 2 -10.43 14.12 6.96
CA GLN A 2 -11.23 13.09 7.63
C GLN A 2 -11.44 11.95 6.63
N GLY A 3 -11.08 10.72 7.01
CA GLY A 3 -11.38 9.51 6.21
C GLY A 3 -10.26 8.96 5.32
N LEU A 4 -9.03 9.52 5.33
CA LEU A 4 -7.88 8.89 4.67
C LEU A 4 -7.17 7.95 5.66
N THR A 5 -7.16 6.65 5.34
CA THR A 5 -6.38 5.63 6.04
C THR A 5 -5.12 5.31 5.25
N GLU A 6 -3.96 5.40 5.88
CA GLU A 6 -2.66 5.11 5.29
C GLU A 6 -2.04 3.89 5.99
N ILE A 7 -1.53 2.94 5.21
CA ILE A 7 -0.93 1.70 5.71
C ILE A 7 0.42 1.52 5.04
N ARG A 8 1.46 1.37 5.86
CA ARG A 8 2.81 1.03 5.42
C ARG A 8 3.15 -0.42 5.78
N TRP A 9 3.43 -1.20 4.76
CA TRP A 9 3.77 -2.61 4.87
C TRP A 9 5.29 -2.77 4.85
N HIS A 10 5.84 -3.44 5.85
CA HIS A 10 7.26 -3.78 5.90
C HIS A 10 7.43 -5.29 5.76
N GLY A 11 8.34 -5.70 4.88
CA GLY A 11 8.66 -7.12 4.73
C GLY A 11 9.94 -7.33 3.94
N ARG A 12 10.15 -8.57 3.51
CA ARG A 12 11.23 -8.94 2.58
C ARG A 12 10.67 -9.54 1.30
N GLY A 13 11.46 -9.48 0.22
CA GLY A 13 11.12 -10.12 -1.05
C GLY A 13 10.76 -11.59 -0.85
N GLY A 14 9.53 -11.97 -1.21
CA GLY A 14 8.97 -13.31 -1.00
C GLY A 14 8.07 -13.48 0.24
N GLN A 15 7.98 -12.48 1.13
CA GLN A 15 7.16 -12.56 2.36
C GLN A 15 5.73 -12.02 2.21
N GLY A 16 5.33 -11.60 1.01
CA GLY A 16 3.94 -11.22 0.74
C GLY A 16 3.53 -9.80 1.12
N ALA A 17 4.44 -8.90 1.53
CA ALA A 17 4.07 -7.51 1.87
C ALA A 17 3.39 -6.76 0.70
N VAL A 18 3.87 -6.94 -0.54
CA VAL A 18 3.22 -6.37 -1.74
C VAL A 18 1.84 -6.98 -1.97
N THR A 19 1.71 -8.29 -1.74
CA THR A 19 0.44 -9.01 -1.90
C THR A 19 -0.60 -8.49 -0.90
N ALA A 20 -0.22 -8.34 0.37
CA ALA A 20 -1.10 -7.82 1.42
C ALA A 20 -1.55 -6.37 1.13
N ALA A 21 -0.63 -5.53 0.62
CA ALA A 21 -0.95 -4.16 0.20
C ALA A 21 -2.00 -4.11 -0.91
N LYS A 22 -1.86 -4.98 -1.93
CA LYS A 22 -2.81 -5.10 -3.05
C LYS A 22 -4.15 -5.68 -2.61
N MET A 23 -4.15 -6.75 -1.81
CA MET A 23 -5.37 -7.35 -1.27
C MET A 23 -6.18 -6.33 -0.47
N THR A 24 -5.53 -5.48 0.33
CA THR A 24 -6.24 -4.43 1.08
C THR A 24 -6.89 -3.40 0.16
N ALA A 25 -6.24 -3.05 -0.95
CA ALA A 25 -6.83 -2.20 -1.98
C ALA A 25 -8.01 -2.89 -2.69
N GLU A 26 -7.94 -4.19 -2.97
CA GLU A 26 -9.05 -4.96 -3.55
C GLU A 26 -10.27 -5.01 -2.61
N LEU A 27 -10.05 -5.14 -1.30
CA LEU A 27 -11.13 -5.06 -0.30
C LEU A 27 -11.76 -3.66 -0.25
N ALA A 28 -10.97 -2.60 -0.45
CA ALA A 28 -11.47 -1.23 -0.55
C ALA A 28 -12.29 -1.00 -1.84
N LEU A 29 -11.84 -1.58 -2.97
CA LEU A 29 -12.58 -1.59 -4.23
C LEU A 29 -13.95 -2.25 -4.05
N GLY A 30 -14.01 -3.40 -3.37
CA GLY A 30 -15.27 -4.10 -3.08
C GLY A 30 -16.25 -3.29 -2.20
N GLN A 31 -15.77 -2.28 -1.49
CA GLN A 31 -16.56 -1.35 -0.68
C GLN A 31 -16.88 -0.04 -1.41
N GLY A 32 -16.49 0.12 -2.68
CA GLY A 32 -16.71 1.35 -3.44
C GLY A 32 -15.85 2.53 -2.98
N LYS A 33 -14.76 2.27 -2.25
CA LYS A 33 -13.85 3.31 -1.75
C LYS A 33 -12.77 3.65 -2.78
N PHE A 34 -12.19 4.83 -2.66
CA PHE A 34 -10.97 5.20 -3.39
C PHE A 34 -9.77 4.55 -2.71
N PHE A 35 -8.85 4.03 -3.51
CA PHE A 35 -7.64 3.39 -2.99
C PHE A 35 -6.43 3.65 -3.88
N GLN A 36 -5.25 3.49 -3.27
CA GLN A 36 -3.98 3.36 -3.98
C GLN A 36 -3.19 2.24 -3.31
N ALA A 37 -2.53 1.39 -4.10
CA ALA A 37 -1.59 0.40 -3.58
C ALA A 37 -0.36 0.29 -4.49
N PHE A 38 0.82 0.50 -3.93
CA PHE A 38 2.07 0.45 -4.69
C PHE A 38 3.25 0.01 -3.80
N PRO A 39 4.20 -0.76 -4.35
CA PRO A 39 5.43 -1.10 -3.67
C PRO A 39 6.53 -0.05 -3.88
N GLU A 40 7.47 0.00 -2.95
CA GLU A 40 8.79 0.57 -3.10
C GLU A 40 9.81 -0.56 -3.00
N TYR A 41 10.44 -0.87 -4.13
CA TYR A 41 11.45 -1.90 -4.20
C TYR A 41 12.81 -1.31 -3.83
N GLY A 42 13.46 -1.93 -2.84
CA GLY A 42 14.89 -1.75 -2.62
C GLY A 42 15.70 -2.50 -3.67
N PRO A 43 16.84 -3.11 -3.29
CA PRO A 43 17.59 -3.97 -4.20
C PRO A 43 16.72 -5.14 -4.69
N GLU A 44 16.57 -5.32 -6.01
CA GLU A 44 15.82 -6.43 -6.60
C GLU A 44 16.55 -7.77 -6.41
N ARG A 45 16.42 -8.35 -5.23
CA ARG A 45 16.88 -9.71 -4.90
C ARG A 45 16.00 -10.36 -3.84
N SER A 46 15.93 -11.69 -3.85
CA SER A 46 15.22 -12.47 -2.84
C SER A 46 15.67 -12.09 -1.42
N GLY A 47 14.70 -11.92 -0.53
CA GLY A 47 14.96 -11.53 0.85
C GLY A 47 15.38 -10.07 1.05
N ALA A 48 15.55 -9.23 0.02
CA ALA A 48 15.81 -7.81 0.23
C ALA A 48 14.66 -7.14 0.99
N PRO A 49 14.92 -6.12 1.84
CA PRO A 49 13.87 -5.30 2.43
C PRO A 49 12.98 -4.70 1.34
N ILE A 50 11.67 -4.80 1.53
CA ILE A 50 10.66 -4.19 0.68
C ILE A 50 9.70 -3.38 1.56
N VAL A 51 9.23 -2.28 1.02
CA VAL A 51 8.13 -1.52 1.59
C VAL A 51 6.99 -1.52 0.59
N ALA A 52 5.76 -1.57 1.05
CA ALA A 52 4.60 -1.30 0.21
C ALA A 52 3.65 -0.36 0.94
N PHE A 53 2.80 0.30 0.18
CA PHE A 53 1.91 1.32 0.68
C PHE A 53 0.50 1.02 0.22
N THR A 54 -0.47 1.25 1.10
CA THR A 54 -1.89 1.26 0.78
C THR A 54 -2.53 2.52 1.35
N ARG A 55 -3.30 3.23 0.53
CA ARG A 55 -4.19 4.30 0.98
C ARG A 55 -5.62 3.91 0.68
N VAL A 56 -6.54 4.20 1.60
CA VAL A 56 -7.98 3.99 1.43
C VAL A 56 -8.71 5.25 1.89
N SER A 57 -9.68 5.71 1.11
CA SER A 57 -10.41 6.95 1.36
C SER A 57 -11.83 6.89 0.81
N ASP A 58 -12.76 7.59 1.47
CA ASP A 58 -14.12 7.79 0.95
C ASP A 58 -14.18 8.91 -0.13
N GLN A 59 -13.04 9.57 -0.41
CA GLN A 59 -12.87 10.64 -1.41
C GLN A 59 -11.66 10.39 -2.30
N PRO A 60 -11.59 10.96 -3.52
CA PRO A 60 -10.44 10.81 -4.42
C PRO A 60 -9.10 11.14 -3.75
N ILE A 61 -8.12 10.25 -3.92
CA ILE A 61 -6.79 10.40 -3.31
C ILE A 61 -5.89 11.19 -4.26
N GLN A 62 -5.42 12.37 -3.81
CA GLN A 62 -4.56 13.29 -4.58
C GLN A 62 -3.08 13.25 -4.15
N VAL A 63 -2.71 12.33 -3.26
CA VAL A 63 -1.34 12.16 -2.74
C VAL A 63 -0.66 11.02 -3.49
N TYR A 64 0.54 11.27 -4.03
CA TYR A 64 1.30 10.32 -4.86
C TYR A 64 2.73 10.09 -4.36
N SER A 65 2.96 10.25 -3.04
CA SER A 65 4.23 10.01 -2.36
C SER A 65 4.17 8.75 -1.49
N GLY A 66 5.32 8.26 -1.01
CA GLY A 66 5.38 7.22 0.03
C GLY A 66 4.72 7.65 1.35
N ILE A 67 4.48 6.69 2.25
CA ILE A 67 4.00 6.93 3.62
C ILE A 67 5.22 6.90 4.55
N GLU A 68 5.46 7.99 5.28
CA GLU A 68 6.70 8.18 6.05
C GLU A 68 6.61 7.68 7.50
N HIS A 69 5.43 7.69 8.11
CA HIS A 69 5.18 7.41 9.53
C HIS A 69 4.50 6.05 9.77
#